data_AF-W6KZZ8-F1
#
_entry.id   AF-W6KZZ8-F1
#
_cell.length_a   1.000
_cell.length_b   1.000
_cell.length_c   1.000
_cell.angle_alpha   90.00
_cell.angle_beta   90.00
_cell.angle_gamma   90.00
#
_symmetry.space_group_name_H-M   'P 1'
#
loop_
_entity.id
_entity.type
_entity.pdbx_description
1 polymer ?
#
loop_
_entity_poly.entity_id
_entity_poly.type
_entity_poly.pdbx_seq_one_letter_code
_entity_poly.pdbx_strand_id
1 'polypeptide(L)' 'MPVIQLIPMESSRVKNLGTFRAPVYVTSDRRNAAGVGMVFQVDLPTRQHPSIWILESVALIIDSDE' A
#
# COMPACT_ATOMS: atom_id res chain seq x y z
N MET A 1 4.95 16.99 -0.91
CA MET A 1 4.69 15.58 -1.33
C MET A 1 3.57 15.53 -2.36
N PRO A 2 3.60 14.59 -3.32
CA PRO A 2 2.47 14.32 -4.20
C PRO A 2 1.28 13.77 -3.40
N VAL A 3 0.06 14.11 -3.81
CA VAL A 3 -1.19 13.67 -3.17
C VAL A 3 -1.72 12.42 -3.90
N ILE A 4 -2.16 11.42 -3.13
CA ILE A 4 -2.78 10.20 -3.66
C ILE A 4 -4.26 10.20 -3.28
N GLN A 5 -5.14 10.04 -4.28
CA GLN A 5 -6.58 9.86 -4.05
C GLN A 5 -6.92 8.37 -4.01
N LEU A 6 -7.69 7.96 -3.01
CA LEU A 6 -8.18 6.60 -2.86
C LEU A 6 -9.65 6.54 -3.27
N ILE A 7 -9.98 5.59 -4.14
CA ILE A 7 -11.34 5.35 -4.61
C ILE A 7 -11.78 3.99 -4.08
N PRO A 8 -12.66 3.93 -3.05
CA PRO A 8 -13.16 2.67 -2.56
C PRO A 8 -14.00 1.99 -3.65
N MET A 9 -13.81 0.68 -3.80
CA MET A 9 -14.51 -0.11 -4.79
C MET A 9 -14.95 -1.43 -4.17
N GLU A 10 -16.13 -1.90 -4.57
CA GLU A 10 -16.64 -3.20 -4.17
C GLU A 10 -15.70 -4.30 -4.66
N SER A 11 -15.35 -5.27 -3.81
CA SER A 11 -14.40 -6.35 -4.12
C SER A 11 -14.71 -7.09 -5.43
N SER A 12 -16.01 -7.28 -5.73
CA SER A 12 -16.49 -7.93 -6.96
C SER A 12 -16.19 -7.15 -8.24
N ARG A 13 -15.94 -5.84 -8.14
CA ARG A 13 -15.71 -4.93 -9.27
C ARG A 13 -14.24 -4.53 -9.42
N VAL A 14 -13.38 -4.91 -8.48
CA VAL A 14 -11.96 -4.54 -8.49
C VAL A 14 -11.24 -5.22 -9.64
N LYS A 15 -10.50 -4.44 -10.43
CA LYS A 15 -9.60 -4.94 -11.46
C LYS A 15 -8.23 -5.19 -10.84
N ASN A 16 -7.88 -6.46 -10.63
CA ASN A 16 -6.62 -6.86 -10.00
C ASN A 16 -5.43 -7.02 -10.98
N LEU A 17 -5.65 -6.85 -12.29
CA LEU A 17 -4.59 -7.02 -13.28
C LEU A 17 -3.74 -5.75 -13.39
N GLY A 18 -2.42 -5.91 -13.32
CA GLY A 18 -1.50 -4.77 -13.38
C GLY A 18 -1.51 -3.92 -12.11
N THR A 19 -1.85 -4.51 -10.97
CA THR A 19 -1.79 -3.86 -9.67
C THR A 19 -0.85 -4.62 -8.73
N PHE A 20 -0.21 -3.88 -7.82
CA PHE A 20 0.50 -4.45 -6.68
C PHE A 20 -0.16 -3.96 -5.39
N ARG A 21 -0.35 -4.89 -4.45
CA ARG A 21 -0.98 -4.61 -3.16
C ARG A 21 0.06 -4.09 -2.18
N ALA A 22 0.03 -2.79 -1.93
CA ALA A 22 0.92 -2.11 -1.01
C ALA A 22 0.27 -1.94 0.38
N PRO A 23 0.98 -2.23 1.49
CA PRO A 23 0.53 -1.87 2.83
C PRO A 23 0.69 -0.36 3.07
N VAL A 24 -0.26 0.23 3.79
CA VAL A 24 -0.23 1.61 4.25
C VAL A 24 -0.03 1.64 5.77
N TYR A 25 1.03 2.30 6.23
CA TYR A 25 1.36 2.45 7.63
C TYR A 25 1.16 3.89 8.10
N VAL A 26 0.96 4.06 9.41
CA VAL A 26 0.91 5.39 10.02
C VAL A 26 2.30 6.02 9.97
N THR A 27 3.31 5.33 10.49
CA THR A 27 4.70 5.77 10.59
C THR A 27 5.67 4.76 9.96
N SER A 28 6.95 5.12 9.89
CA SER A 28 8.04 4.28 9.41
C SER A 28 8.30 3.03 10.28
N ASP A 29 7.81 2.99 11.52
CA ASP A 29 7.93 1.83 12.42
C ASP A 29 7.08 0.61 11.98
N ARG A 30 6.20 0.81 10.98
CA ARG A 30 5.33 -0.22 10.40
C ARG A 30 4.46 -0.92 11.46
N ARG A 31 4.08 -2.19 11.21
CA ARG A 31 3.20 -2.97 12.09
C ARG A 31 4.01 -3.64 13.20
N ASN A 32 3.61 -3.40 14.45
CA ASN A 32 4.20 -4.07 15.62
C ASN A 32 3.56 -5.45 15.90
N ALA A 33 4.13 -6.19 16.87
CA ALA A 33 3.65 -7.52 17.24
C ALA A 33 2.22 -7.53 17.82
N ALA A 34 1.76 -6.41 18.38
CA ALA A 34 0.38 -6.23 18.83
C ALA A 34 -0.59 -5.93 17.66
N GLY A 35 -0.08 -5.87 16.43
CA GLY A 35 -0.85 -5.64 15.22
C GLY A 35 -1.16 -4.16 14.93
N VAL A 36 -0.62 -3.24 15.72
CA VAL A 36 -0.79 -1.78 15.57
C VAL A 36 0.19 -1.24 14.53
N GLY A 37 -0.23 -0.26 13.73
CA GLY A 37 0.64 0.51 12.83
C GLY A 37 0.30 0.38 11.35
N MET A 38 -0.33 -0.74 10.93
CA MET A 38 -0.92 -0.86 9.58
C MET A 38 -2.35 -0.34 9.58
N VAL A 39 -2.68 0.54 8.63
CA VAL A 39 -4.03 1.11 8.51
C VAL A 39 -4.90 0.28 7.55
N PHE A 40 -4.41 0.06 6.33
CA PHE A 40 -5.09 -0.76 5.31
C PHE A 40 -4.10 -1.18 4.20
N GLN A 41 -4.58 -1.95 3.24
CA GLN A 41 -3.85 -2.31 2.01
C GLN A 41 -4.52 -1.63 0.81
N VAL A 42 -3.71 -1.12 -0.11
CA VAL A 42 -4.18 -0.47 -1.33
C VAL A 42 -3.60 -1.17 -2.55
N ASP A 43 -4.42 -1.32 -3.59
CA ASP A 43 -3.97 -1.82 -4.88
C ASP A 43 -3.46 -0.64 -5.72
N LEU A 44 -2.14 -0.58 -5.95
CA LEU A 44 -1.49 0.45 -6.74
C LEU A 44 -1.29 -0.02 -8.18
N PRO A 45 -1.63 0.80 -9.20
CA PRO A 45 -1.38 0.45 -10.58
C PRO A 45 0.13 0.38 -10.86
N THR A 46 0.56 -0.67 -11.56
CA THR A 46 1.96 -0.85 -11.94
C THR A 46 2.07 -1.44 -13.35
N ARG A 47 3.16 -1.10 -14.04
CA ARG A 47 3.52 -1.68 -15.34
C ARG A 47 4.50 -2.86 -15.21
N GLN A 48 5.08 -3.03 -14.03
CA GLN A 48 6.07 -4.06 -13.75
C GLN A 48 5.42 -5.28 -13.10
N HIS A 49 6.13 -6.42 -13.13
CA HIS A 49 5.65 -7.60 -12.42
C HIS A 49 5.60 -7.32 -10.90
N PRO A 50 4.52 -7.69 -10.20
CA PRO A 50 4.35 -7.41 -8.77
C PRO A 50 5.49 -7.90 -7.88
N SER A 51 6.22 -8.95 -8.30
CA SER A 51 7.35 -9.49 -7.55
C SER A 51 8.43 -8.45 -7.25
N ILE A 52 8.67 -7.50 -8.15
CA ILE A 52 9.68 -6.45 -7.93
C ILE A 52 9.31 -5.64 -6.69
N TRP A 53 8.07 -5.19 -6.60
CA TRP A 53 7.57 -4.40 -5.46
C TRP A 53 7.47 -5.20 -4.17
N ILE A 54 7.08 -6.47 -4.27
CA ILE A 54 7.00 -7.39 -3.12
C ILE A 54 8.39 -7.62 -2.52
N LEU A 55 9.38 -7.92 -3.37
CA LEU A 55 10.74 -8.24 -2.92
C LEU A 55 11.45 -7.01 -2.34
N GLU A 56 11.23 -5.83 -2.94
CA GLU A 56 11.71 -4.54 -2.43
C GLU A 56 10.97 -4.07 -1.17
N SER A 57 9.93 -4.78 -0.73
CA SER A 57 9.16 -4.46 0.49
C SER A 57 8.62 -3.03 0.50
N VAL A 58 8.11 -2.57 -0.66
CA VAL A 58 7.59 -1.21 -0.82
C VAL A 58 6.29 -1.03 -0.05
N ALA A 59 6.18 0.12 0.63
CA ALA A 59 5.03 0.49 1.46
C ALA A 59 4.77 2.00 1.37
N LEU A 60 3.55 2.41 1.71
CA LEU A 60 3.17 3.82 1.87
C LEU A 60 3.16 4.18 3.36
N ILE A 61 3.56 5.40 3.66
CA ILE A 61 3.58 5.97 5.01
C ILE A 61 2.78 7.28 4.97
N ILE A 62 1.88 7.47 5.93
CA ILE A 62 1.02 8.65 6.02
C ILE A 62 1.77 9.81 6.67
N ASP A 63 2.51 9.50 7.74
CA ASP A 63 3.24 10.45 8.55
C ASP A 63 4.74 10.14 8.50
N SER A 64 5.48 11.01 7.84
CA SER A 64 6.94 10.98 7.79
C SER A 64 7.47 12.22 8.48
N ASP A 65 8.36 12.03 9.45
CA ASP A 65 9.02 13.11 10.20
C ASP A 65 10.02 13.94 9.37
N GLU A 66 10.12 13.70 8.06
CA GLU A 66 10.97 14.43 7.11
C GLU A 66 10.21 15.56 6.40
#